data_AF-A0A6G3RK39-F1
#
_entry.id   AF-A0A6G3RK39-F1
#
_cell.length_a   1.000
_cell.length_b   1.000
_cell.length_c   1.000
_cell.angle_alpha   90.00
_cell.angle_beta   90.00
_cell.angle_gamma   90.00
#
_symmetry.space_group_name_H-M   'P 1'
#
loop_
_entity.id
_entity.type
_entity.pdbx_description
1 polymer ?
#
loop_
_entity_poly.entity_id
_entity_poly.type
_entity_poly.pdbx_seq_one_letter_code
_entity_poly.pdbx_strand_id
1 'polypeptide(L)'
;MTITGEWIEGWVSRMEGYATSFTEQFERKFGYPPDENFVARAAEPSPDLDELSAAEGVPQDLVAFYQKVAEVSLPDMESGYFIHPVGHTLSGMRGDLPTRITGSREDSVIVFGSDGGGSLYALSGTDGSTVYRLPPSRVEGGVYSEGGVPCGIIASTLTDHLSAVESELKSHLDPTT
;
A
#
# COMPACT_ATOMS: atom_id res chain seq x y z
N MET A 1 -5.95 -11.27 11.90
CA MET A 1 -4.74 -12.05 12.22
C MET A 1 -3.58 -11.07 12.13
N THR A 2 -2.80 -10.91 13.19
CA THR A 2 -1.64 -10.01 13.19
C THR A 2 -0.59 -10.54 12.21
N ILE A 3 -0.07 -9.66 11.38
CA ILE A 3 0.99 -10.00 10.42
C ILE A 3 2.30 -10.29 11.17
N THR A 4 3.07 -11.29 10.73
CA THR A 4 4.35 -11.64 11.38
C THR A 4 5.53 -11.20 10.52
N GLY A 5 6.65 -10.87 11.17
CA GLY A 5 7.89 -10.52 10.46
C GLY A 5 8.37 -11.62 9.50
N GLU A 6 8.24 -12.89 9.88
CA GLU A 6 8.58 -14.04 9.03
C GLU A 6 7.68 -14.11 7.79
N TRP A 7 6.37 -13.87 7.95
CA TRP A 7 5.46 -13.83 6.83
C TRP A 7 5.80 -12.70 5.85
N ILE A 8 6.11 -11.51 6.39
CA ILE A 8 6.51 -10.34 5.59
C ILE A 8 7.81 -10.60 4.84
N GLU A 9 8.83 -11.16 5.49
CA GLU A 9 10.09 -11.51 4.82
C GLU A 9 9.89 -12.51 3.68
N GLY A 10 9.01 -13.50 3.88
CA GLY A 10 8.59 -14.41 2.84
C GLY A 10 7.89 -13.70 1.69
N TRP A 11 6.95 -12.79 2.00
CA TRP A 11 6.23 -11.99 1.01
C TRP A 11 7.18 -11.10 0.20
N VAL A 12 8.07 -10.36 0.85
CA VAL A 12 9.08 -9.51 0.19
C VAL A 12 9.91 -10.33 -0.79
N SER A 13 10.43 -11.47 -0.36
CA SER A 13 11.29 -12.31 -1.20
C SER A 13 10.56 -12.81 -2.44
N ARG A 14 9.25 -13.11 -2.33
CA ARG A 14 8.42 -13.50 -3.50
C ARG A 14 8.15 -12.31 -4.40
N MET A 15 7.78 -11.16 -3.85
CA MET A 15 7.50 -9.95 -4.61
C MET A 15 8.74 -9.43 -5.34
N GLU A 16 9.93 -9.44 -4.73
CA GLU A 16 11.20 -9.10 -5.40
C GLU A 16 11.43 -9.99 -6.64
N GLY A 17 11.22 -11.31 -6.48
CA GLY A 17 11.36 -12.27 -7.57
C GLY A 17 10.31 -12.05 -8.68
N TYR A 18 9.07 -11.78 -8.31
CA TYR A 18 7.99 -11.52 -9.26
C TYR A 18 8.17 -10.19 -9.99
N ALA A 19 8.55 -9.11 -9.29
CA ALA A 19 8.82 -7.80 -9.89
C ALA A 19 9.99 -7.87 -10.89
N THR A 20 11.07 -8.58 -10.52
CA THR A 20 12.20 -8.84 -11.43
C THR A 20 11.73 -9.58 -12.69
N SER A 21 11.02 -10.70 -12.50
CA SER A 21 10.52 -11.52 -13.61
C SER A 21 9.51 -10.78 -14.49
N PHE A 22 8.72 -9.89 -13.90
CA PHE A 22 7.74 -9.07 -14.60
C PHE A 22 8.45 -8.05 -15.48
N THR A 23 9.40 -7.31 -14.90
CA THR A 23 10.23 -6.31 -15.60
C THR A 23 10.97 -6.94 -16.79
N GLU A 24 11.61 -8.10 -16.60
CA GLU A 24 12.35 -8.80 -17.66
C GLU A 24 11.48 -9.23 -18.85
N GLN A 25 10.20 -9.53 -18.60
CA GLN A 25 9.27 -9.98 -19.63
C GLN A 25 8.40 -8.86 -20.21
N PHE A 26 8.43 -7.68 -19.59
CA PHE A 26 7.51 -6.59 -19.85
C PHE A 26 7.58 -6.10 -21.29
N GLU A 27 8.76 -5.69 -21.76
CA GLU A 27 8.91 -5.12 -23.11
C GLU A 27 8.54 -6.13 -24.20
N ARG A 28 8.83 -7.42 -23.98
CA ARG A 28 8.41 -8.49 -24.89
C ARG A 28 6.88 -8.62 -24.95
N LYS A 29 6.18 -8.41 -23.83
CA LYS A 29 4.72 -8.55 -23.72
C LYS A 29 3.98 -7.32 -24.23
N PHE A 30 4.48 -6.12 -23.93
CA PHE A 30 3.75 -4.86 -24.15
C PHE A 30 4.35 -3.99 -25.28
N GLY A 31 5.57 -4.26 -25.73
CA GLY A 31 6.20 -3.59 -26.88
C GLY A 31 6.85 -2.24 -26.58
N TYR A 32 7.04 -1.91 -25.30
CA TYR A 32 7.74 -0.71 -24.81
C TYR A 32 8.46 -1.02 -23.49
N PRO A 33 9.53 -0.29 -23.13
CA PRO A 33 10.29 -0.56 -21.91
C PRO A 33 9.44 -0.31 -20.65
N PRO A 34 9.62 -1.10 -19.57
CA PRO A 34 8.97 -0.87 -18.29
C PRO A 34 9.55 0.35 -17.57
N ASP A 35 8.78 0.88 -16.62
CA ASP A 35 9.28 1.72 -15.54
C ASP A 35 9.94 0.85 -14.44
N GLU A 36 10.39 1.49 -13.35
CA GLU A 36 11.08 0.81 -12.25
C GLU A 36 10.10 0.07 -11.32
N ASN A 37 10.03 -1.26 -11.47
CA ASN A 37 9.27 -2.15 -10.59
C ASN A 37 10.17 -2.77 -9.53
N PHE A 38 9.94 -2.46 -8.25
CA PHE A 38 10.75 -2.97 -7.15
C PHE A 38 10.00 -3.05 -5.81
N VAL A 39 10.56 -3.88 -4.93
CA VAL A 39 10.27 -3.87 -3.49
C VAL A 39 11.56 -3.53 -2.77
N ALA A 40 11.56 -2.43 -2.02
CA ALA A 40 12.70 -2.01 -1.22
C ALA A 40 12.55 -2.52 0.21
N ARG A 41 13.57 -3.24 0.70
CA ARG A 41 13.65 -3.66 2.10
C ARG A 41 13.96 -2.48 3.02
N ALA A 42 13.41 -2.52 4.24
CA ALA A 42 13.72 -1.52 5.26
C ALA A 42 15.21 -1.55 5.63
N ALA A 43 15.79 -0.36 5.80
CA ALA A 43 17.14 -0.19 6.33
C ALA A 43 17.05 0.23 7.80
N GLU A 44 17.90 -0.37 8.63
CA GLU A 44 18.01 -0.01 10.05
C GLU A 44 19.22 0.92 10.28
N PRO A 45 19.09 1.98 11.10
CA PRO A 45 17.90 2.43 11.84
C PRO A 45 17.02 3.44 11.06
N SER A 46 15.72 3.53 11.41
CA SER A 46 14.74 4.45 10.80
C SER A 46 14.03 5.34 11.85
N PRO A 47 14.41 6.62 12.00
CA PRO A 47 13.75 7.55 12.93
C PRO A 47 12.26 7.76 12.63
N ASP A 48 11.87 7.72 11.35
CA ASP A 48 10.48 7.83 10.93
C ASP A 48 9.67 6.60 11.39
N LEU A 49 10.28 5.42 11.39
CA LEU A 49 9.61 4.22 11.91
C LEU A 49 9.45 4.27 13.43
N ASP A 50 10.46 4.76 14.15
CA ASP A 50 10.38 4.98 15.59
C ASP A 50 9.21 5.94 15.92
N GLU A 51 9.10 7.05 15.18
CA GLU A 51 8.00 8.01 15.35
C GLU A 51 6.64 7.39 15.01
N LEU A 52 6.52 6.68 13.88
CA LEU A 52 5.28 6.01 13.49
C LEU A 52 4.83 5.01 14.55
N SER A 53 5.78 4.25 15.12
CA SER A 53 5.49 3.25 16.16
C SER A 53 5.00 3.85 17.48
N ALA A 54 5.39 5.10 17.77
CA ALA A 54 5.02 5.82 18.98
C ALA A 54 3.70 6.59 18.83
N ALA A 55 3.20 6.77 17.61
CA ALA A 55 1.98 7.53 17.34
C ALA A 55 0.71 6.76 17.76
N GLU A 56 -0.22 7.45 18.42
CA GLU A 56 -1.49 6.86 18.84
C GLU A 56 -2.36 6.50 17.62
N GLY A 57 -3.05 5.36 17.70
CA GLY A 57 -3.98 4.91 16.66
C GLY A 57 -3.33 4.28 15.43
N VAL A 58 -1.99 4.18 15.38
CA VAL A 58 -1.31 3.48 14.28
C VAL A 58 -1.49 1.97 14.42
N PRO A 59 -1.97 1.27 13.37
CA PRO A 59 -2.10 -0.19 13.38
C PRO A 59 -0.76 -0.90 13.53
N GLN A 60 -0.68 -1.87 14.46
CA GLN A 60 0.55 -2.65 14.69
C GLN A 60 1.01 -3.41 13.45
N ASP A 61 0.08 -3.88 12.62
CA ASP A 61 0.40 -4.58 11.37
C ASP A 61 1.13 -3.67 10.38
N LEU A 62 0.80 -2.37 10.34
CA LEU A 62 1.48 -1.39 9.49
C LEU A 62 2.91 -1.11 9.99
N VAL A 63 3.09 -1.01 11.30
CA VAL A 63 4.42 -0.87 11.92
C VAL A 63 5.28 -2.10 11.63
N ALA A 64 4.73 -3.30 11.83
CA ALA A 64 5.42 -4.56 11.53
C ALA A 64 5.81 -4.67 10.05
N PHE A 65 4.96 -4.18 9.15
CA PHE A 65 5.28 -4.07 7.73
C PHE A 65 6.46 -3.15 7.47
N TYR A 66 6.43 -1.91 7.98
CA TYR A 66 7.50 -0.92 7.77
C TYR A 66 8.84 -1.29 8.44
N GLN A 67 8.85 -2.17 9.43
CA GLN A 67 10.08 -2.77 9.96
C GLN A 67 10.82 -3.65 8.95
N LYS A 68 10.17 -4.07 7.87
CA LYS A 68 10.73 -4.99 6.87
C LYS A 68 10.75 -4.41 5.46
N VAL A 69 9.83 -3.51 5.15
CA VAL A 69 9.66 -2.92 3.82
C VAL A 69 9.78 -1.41 3.90
N ALA A 70 10.69 -0.83 3.11
CA ALA A 70 10.83 0.61 2.97
C ALA A 70 9.78 1.17 2.01
N GLU A 71 9.60 0.52 0.86
CA GLU A 71 8.77 1.03 -0.24
C GLU A 71 8.43 -0.11 -1.20
N VAL A 72 7.29 0.03 -1.88
CA VAL A 72 6.93 -0.78 -3.05
C VAL A 72 6.58 0.16 -4.18
N SER A 73 7.18 -0.06 -5.35
CA SER A 73 6.88 0.67 -6.58
C SER A 73 6.62 -0.34 -7.69
N LEU A 74 5.37 -0.44 -8.14
CA LEU A 74 4.96 -1.30 -9.25
C LEU A 74 4.13 -0.47 -10.25
N PRO A 75 4.73 0.51 -10.93
CA PRO A 75 4.02 1.43 -11.84
C PRO A 75 3.37 0.71 -13.03
N ASP A 76 3.96 -0.40 -13.47
CA ASP A 76 3.55 -1.14 -14.67
C ASP A 76 2.45 -2.18 -14.42
N MET A 77 2.04 -2.34 -13.17
CA MET A 77 1.00 -3.30 -12.76
C MET A 77 -0.39 -2.67 -12.89
N GLU A 78 -1.14 -3.02 -13.93
CA GLU A 78 -2.47 -2.47 -14.25
C GLU A 78 -2.62 -0.95 -14.07
N SER A 79 -3.16 -0.51 -12.93
CA SER A 79 -3.38 0.91 -12.60
C SER A 79 -2.19 1.57 -11.88
N GLY A 80 -1.14 0.81 -11.59
CA GLY A 80 -0.04 1.11 -10.69
C GLY A 80 -0.31 0.62 -9.26
N TYR A 81 0.74 0.21 -8.55
CA TYR A 81 0.66 -0.10 -7.13
C TYR A 81 1.87 0.43 -6.37
N PHE A 82 1.62 1.26 -5.36
CA PHE A 82 2.66 1.89 -4.56
C PHE A 82 2.36 1.73 -3.07
N ILE A 83 3.35 1.27 -2.30
CA ILE A 83 3.37 1.44 -0.85
C ILE A 83 4.41 2.50 -0.55
N HIS A 84 3.97 3.59 0.06
CA HIS A 84 4.79 4.78 0.27
C HIS A 84 5.85 4.55 1.36
N PRO A 85 6.99 5.23 1.29
CA PRO A 85 7.93 5.31 2.40
C PRO A 85 7.27 5.77 3.70
N VAL A 86 7.76 5.27 4.83
CA VAL A 86 7.22 5.60 6.17
C VAL A 86 7.13 7.12 6.42
N GLY A 87 8.09 7.91 5.96
CA GLY A 87 8.08 9.37 6.09
C GLY A 87 6.93 10.05 5.33
N HIS A 88 6.48 9.47 4.22
CA HIS A 88 5.31 9.97 3.48
C HIS A 88 4.02 9.64 4.24
N THR A 89 3.90 8.43 4.79
CA THR A 89 2.79 8.06 5.68
C THR A 89 2.69 8.97 6.91
N LEU A 90 3.82 9.29 7.55
CA LEU A 90 3.88 10.25 8.65
C LEU A 90 3.45 11.66 8.24
N SER A 91 3.94 12.15 7.09
CA SER A 91 3.55 13.46 6.56
C SER A 91 2.04 13.51 6.25
N GLY A 92 1.51 12.39 5.74
CA GLY A 92 0.08 12.16 5.56
C GLY A 92 -0.72 12.32 6.85
N MET A 93 -0.28 11.68 7.93
CA MET A 93 -0.90 11.81 9.26
C MET A 93 -0.87 13.24 9.80
N ARG A 94 0.11 14.06 9.39
CA ARG A 94 0.24 15.47 9.78
C ARG A 94 -0.61 16.42 8.94
N GLY A 95 -1.31 15.92 7.93
CA GLY A 95 -2.31 16.67 7.16
C GLY A 95 -2.13 16.65 5.65
N ASP A 96 -1.08 16.01 5.12
CA ASP A 96 -0.85 15.95 3.67
C ASP A 96 -1.76 14.93 2.97
N LEU A 97 -2.32 13.98 3.72
CA LEU A 97 -3.21 12.93 3.22
C LEU A 97 -4.47 12.84 4.10
N PRO A 98 -5.54 12.19 3.61
CA PRO A 98 -6.70 11.88 4.43
C PRO A 98 -6.34 11.12 5.72
N THR A 99 -6.90 11.58 6.83
CA THR A 99 -6.83 10.92 8.14
C THR A 99 -8.20 10.46 8.63
N ARG A 100 -9.27 10.81 7.89
CA ARG A 100 -10.64 10.44 8.22
C ARG A 100 -11.48 10.24 6.96
N ILE A 101 -12.34 9.22 6.95
CA ILE A 101 -13.42 9.02 5.97
C ILE A 101 -14.73 9.52 6.60
N THR A 102 -15.53 10.27 5.84
CA THR A 102 -16.90 10.63 6.21
C THR A 102 -17.88 10.39 5.06
N GLY A 103 -19.16 10.17 5.36
CA GLY A 103 -20.21 9.92 4.36
C GLY A 103 -20.94 8.60 4.56
N SER A 104 -20.89 7.69 3.58
CA SER A 104 -21.51 6.35 3.74
C SER A 104 -20.79 5.48 4.77
N ARG A 105 -19.58 5.89 5.17
CA ARG A 105 -18.73 5.28 6.17
C ARG A 105 -18.10 6.38 7.03
N GLU A 106 -17.81 6.03 8.28
CA GLU A 106 -17.10 6.88 9.24
C GLU A 106 -15.94 6.08 9.81
N ASP A 107 -14.71 6.52 9.56
CA ASP A 107 -13.51 5.86 10.09
C ASP A 107 -12.34 6.84 10.20
N SER A 108 -11.47 6.63 11.18
CA SER A 108 -10.12 7.20 11.15
C SER A 108 -9.26 6.31 10.25
N VAL A 109 -8.32 6.89 9.50
CA VAL A 109 -7.51 6.10 8.56
C VAL A 109 -6.07 6.57 8.52
N ILE A 110 -5.19 5.64 8.18
CA ILE A 110 -3.78 5.90 7.91
C ILE A 110 -3.52 5.50 6.46
N VAL A 111 -3.28 6.48 5.60
CA VAL A 111 -2.90 6.23 4.20
C VAL A 111 -1.47 5.71 4.17
N PHE A 112 -1.27 4.58 3.48
CA PHE A 112 0.05 3.94 3.36
C PHE A 112 0.49 3.72 1.90
N GLY A 113 -0.40 3.96 0.93
CA GLY A 113 -0.12 3.67 -0.46
C GLY A 113 -1.08 4.34 -1.44
N SER A 114 -0.84 4.11 -2.72
CA SER A 114 -1.67 4.65 -3.81
C SER A 114 -1.60 3.78 -5.06
N ASP A 115 -2.51 4.01 -6.01
CA ASP A 115 -2.41 3.45 -7.35
C ASP A 115 -1.64 4.36 -8.34
N GLY A 116 -1.29 5.59 -7.98
CA GLY A 116 -0.66 6.54 -8.92
C GLY A 116 -1.64 7.20 -9.90
N GLY A 117 -2.83 6.63 -10.08
CA GLY A 117 -4.01 7.24 -10.71
C GLY A 117 -4.79 8.18 -9.80
N GLY A 118 -4.29 8.43 -8.58
CA GLY A 118 -4.85 9.34 -7.58
C GLY A 118 -5.72 8.66 -6.53
N SER A 119 -5.92 7.33 -6.60
CA SER A 119 -6.56 6.62 -5.50
C SER A 119 -5.54 6.31 -4.41
N LEU A 120 -5.99 6.33 -3.16
CA LEU A 120 -5.17 6.03 -1.99
C LEU A 120 -5.59 4.69 -1.38
N TYR A 121 -4.62 3.99 -0.79
CA TYR A 121 -4.85 2.84 0.07
C TYR A 121 -4.65 3.24 1.52
N ALA A 122 -5.62 2.91 2.36
CA ALA A 122 -5.61 3.33 3.76
C ALA A 122 -6.03 2.19 4.69
N LEU A 123 -5.39 2.08 5.85
CA LEU A 123 -5.80 1.17 6.91
C LEU A 123 -6.75 1.89 7.88
N SER A 124 -7.76 1.18 8.37
CA SER A 124 -8.61 1.64 9.46
C SER A 124 -7.77 1.91 10.71
N GLY A 125 -7.83 3.12 11.24
CA GLY A 125 -7.32 3.47 12.56
C GLY A 125 -8.28 3.07 13.68
N THR A 126 -9.54 2.76 13.36
CA THR A 126 -10.54 2.34 14.37
C THR A 126 -10.42 0.85 14.69
N ASP A 127 -10.37 -0.02 13.66
CA ASP A 127 -10.27 -1.48 13.85
C ASP A 127 -8.85 -2.03 13.66
N GLY A 128 -7.95 -1.25 13.06
CA GLY A 128 -6.54 -1.61 12.87
C GLY A 128 -6.26 -2.65 11.79
N SER A 129 -7.26 -3.01 10.96
CA SER A 129 -7.18 -4.15 10.05
C SER A 129 -7.77 -3.90 8.67
N THR A 130 -8.93 -3.25 8.57
CA THR A 130 -9.64 -3.05 7.31
C THR A 130 -8.82 -2.16 6.37
N VAL A 131 -8.65 -2.61 5.12
CA VAL A 131 -7.98 -1.83 4.08
C VAL A 131 -9.03 -1.21 3.15
N TYR A 132 -8.97 0.11 3.03
CA TYR A 132 -9.79 0.92 2.14
C TYR A 132 -9.04 1.28 0.87
N ARG A 133 -9.77 1.35 -0.25
CA ARG A 133 -9.40 2.14 -1.42
C ARG A 133 -10.23 3.42 -1.41
N LEU A 134 -9.55 4.55 -1.47
CA LEU A 134 -10.12 5.89 -1.54
C LEU A 134 -9.92 6.41 -2.97
N PRO A 135 -10.93 6.34 -3.86
CA PRO A 135 -10.84 6.94 -5.19
C PRO A 135 -10.53 8.45 -5.13
N PRO A 136 -10.03 9.07 -6.21
CA PRO A 136 -9.81 10.51 -6.25
C PRO A 136 -11.09 11.27 -5.87
N SER A 137 -11.02 12.03 -4.78
CA SER A 137 -12.15 12.83 -4.28
C SER A 137 -11.66 14.03 -3.48
N ARG A 138 -12.61 14.83 -2.99
CA ARG A 138 -12.34 16.02 -2.17
C ARG A 138 -11.79 15.61 -0.80
N VAL A 139 -10.67 16.24 -0.43
CA VAL A 139 -10.05 16.14 0.89
C VAL A 139 -9.94 17.55 1.46
N GLU A 140 -10.54 17.79 2.62
CA GLU A 140 -10.45 19.09 3.31
C GLU A 140 -10.17 18.88 4.79
N GLY A 141 -9.11 19.52 5.29
CA GLY A 141 -8.71 19.39 6.69
C GLY A 141 -8.47 17.94 7.12
N GLY A 142 -7.91 17.11 6.23
CA GLY A 142 -7.69 15.67 6.45
C GLY A 142 -8.95 14.80 6.31
N VAL A 143 -10.11 15.38 6.01
CA VAL A 143 -11.36 14.64 5.85
C VAL A 143 -11.60 14.31 4.38
N TYR A 144 -11.56 13.02 4.06
CA TYR A 144 -12.01 12.48 2.79
C TYR A 144 -13.54 12.47 2.74
N SER A 145 -14.10 13.15 1.73
CA SER A 145 -15.53 13.12 1.42
C SER A 145 -15.74 12.27 0.17
N GLU A 146 -16.63 11.28 0.23
CA GLU A 146 -16.93 10.44 -0.93
C GLU A 146 -17.44 11.26 -2.12
N GLY A 147 -16.90 10.97 -3.30
CA GLY A 147 -17.28 11.59 -4.56
C GLY A 147 -18.28 10.72 -5.34
N GLY A 148 -18.22 10.78 -6.67
CA GLY A 148 -19.05 9.94 -7.54
C GLY A 148 -18.71 8.44 -7.49
N VAL A 149 -17.50 8.09 -7.04
CA VAL A 149 -17.08 6.71 -6.77
C VAL A 149 -16.96 6.54 -5.25
N PRO A 150 -17.69 5.60 -4.63
CA PRO A 150 -17.67 5.42 -3.19
C PRO A 150 -16.34 4.83 -2.73
N CYS A 151 -15.99 5.09 -1.46
CA CYS A 151 -14.90 4.39 -0.78
C CYS A 151 -15.22 2.90 -0.66
N GLY A 152 -14.26 2.05 -1.01
CA GLY A 152 -14.42 0.59 -0.97
C GLY A 152 -13.55 -0.05 0.09
N ILE A 153 -14.07 -1.08 0.77
CA ILE A 153 -13.22 -2.04 1.49
C ILE A 153 -12.65 -3.00 0.43
N ILE A 154 -11.33 -3.06 0.32
CA ILE A 154 -10.63 -3.93 -0.63
C ILE A 154 -10.00 -5.16 0.02
N ALA A 155 -9.81 -5.13 1.34
CA ALA A 155 -9.36 -6.29 2.10
C ALA A 155 -9.78 -6.17 3.58
N SER A 156 -9.96 -7.32 4.23
CA SER A 156 -10.29 -7.40 5.65
C SER A 156 -9.07 -7.20 6.56
N THR A 157 -7.87 -7.44 6.02
CA THR A 157 -6.60 -7.27 6.74
C THR A 157 -5.51 -6.78 5.78
N LEU A 158 -4.43 -6.20 6.33
CA LEU A 158 -3.23 -5.87 5.55
C LEU A 158 -2.65 -7.13 4.87
N THR A 159 -2.64 -8.26 5.57
CA THR A 159 -2.19 -9.56 5.03
C THR A 159 -3.00 -9.96 3.79
N ASP A 160 -4.32 -9.84 3.83
CA ASP A 160 -5.20 -10.17 2.70
C ASP A 160 -4.94 -9.24 1.51
N HIS A 161 -4.74 -7.94 1.76
CA HIS A 161 -4.41 -6.97 0.72
C HIS A 161 -3.07 -7.31 0.04
N LEU A 162 -2.01 -7.53 0.83
CA LEU A 162 -0.68 -7.88 0.32
C LEU A 162 -0.69 -9.22 -0.44
N SER A 163 -1.51 -10.19 -0.01
CA SER A 163 -1.69 -11.47 -0.71
C SER A 163 -2.41 -11.31 -2.05
N ALA A 164 -3.37 -10.38 -2.13
CA ALA A 164 -4.07 -10.06 -3.38
C ALA A 164 -3.10 -9.42 -4.39
N VAL A 165 -2.29 -8.45 -3.94
CA VAL A 165 -1.26 -7.80 -4.77
C VAL A 165 -0.23 -8.82 -5.26
N GLU A 166 0.23 -9.73 -4.38
CA GLU A 166 1.13 -10.83 -4.77
C GLU A 166 0.51 -11.69 -5.87
N SER A 167 -0.77 -12.05 -5.72
CA SER A 167 -1.49 -12.89 -6.69
C SER A 167 -1.66 -12.20 -8.04
N GLU A 168 -1.95 -10.91 -8.03
CA GLU A 168 -2.11 -10.09 -9.24
C GLU A 168 -0.77 -9.95 -9.98
N LEU A 169 0.31 -9.56 -9.29
CA LEU A 169 1.64 -9.47 -9.90
C LEU A 169 2.09 -10.82 -10.49
N LYS A 170 1.85 -11.92 -9.76
CA LYS A 170 2.14 -13.27 -10.25
C LYS A 170 1.33 -13.62 -11.50
N SER A 171 0.07 -13.20 -11.59
CA SER A 171 -0.78 -13.49 -12.76
C SER A 171 -0.26 -12.89 -14.06
N HIS A 172 0.50 -11.79 -13.99
CA HIS A 172 1.15 -11.21 -15.17
C HIS A 172 2.30 -12.04 -15.72
N LEU A 173 2.85 -12.95 -14.90
CA LEU A 173 3.93 -13.87 -15.28
C LEU A 173 3.42 -15.14 -15.96
N ASP A 174 2.13 -15.47 -15.78
CA ASP A 174 1.54 -16.67 -16.37
C ASP A 174 1.32 -16.46 -17.89
N PRO A 175 1.71 -17.43 -18.74
CA PRO A 175 1.72 -17.29 -20.21
C PRO A 175 0.33 -17.24 -20.87
N THR A 176 -0.74 -17.24 -20.08
CA THR A 176 -2.14 -17.38 -20.55
C THR A 176 -2.94 -16.08 -20.61
N THR A 177 -2.34 -14.93 -20.26
CA THR A 177 -3.01 -13.63 -20.29
C THR A 177 -2.35 -12.68 -21.28
#